data_AF-A0A7C1WCV8-F1
#
_entry.id   AF-A0A7C1WCV8-F1
#
_cell.length_a   1.000
_cell.length_b   1.000
_cell.length_c   1.000
_cell.angle_alpha   90.00
_cell.angle_beta   90.00
_cell.angle_gamma   90.00
#
_symmetry.space_group_name_H-M   'P 1'
#
loop_
_entity.id
_entity.type
_entity.pdbx_description
1 polymer ?
#
loop_
_entity_poly.entity_id
_entity_poly.type
_entity_poly.pdbx_seq_one_letter_code
_entity_poly.pdbx_strand_id
1 'polypeptide(L)'
;MFSIEDIWERITEEFEYFISFEWISDMGESFMSLFENLSELSPIGTIYGIIMVGLVFLLRKFIFNFVNSLGIVSQIIWYPVFYTFAFGIGYIMGRKVWN
;
A
#
# COMPACT_ATOMS: atom_id res chain seq x y z
N MET A 1 15.92 6.83 21.82
CA MET A 1 16.61 7.55 20.73
C MET A 1 16.76 6.51 19.64
N PHE A 2 15.99 6.60 18.55
CA PHE A 2 16.08 5.61 17.46
C PHE A 2 17.46 5.72 16.82
N SER A 3 18.20 4.63 16.78
CA SER A 3 19.49 4.57 16.12
C SER A 3 19.29 4.52 14.59
N ILE A 4 20.29 4.95 13.82
CA ILE A 4 20.25 4.85 12.35
C ILE A 4 20.18 3.38 11.92
N GLU A 5 20.75 2.48 12.73
CA GLU A 5 20.70 1.03 12.53
C GLU A 5 19.26 0.52 12.67
N ASP A 6 18.50 0.97 13.68
CA ASP A 6 17.10 0.58 13.87
C ASP A 6 16.22 1.01 12.68
N ILE A 7 16.49 2.18 12.09
CA ILE A 7 15.76 2.68 10.91
C ILE A 7 16.15 1.86 9.68
N TRP A 8 17.42 1.52 9.52
CA TRP A 8 17.92 0.76 8.39
C TRP A 8 17.44 -0.69 8.41
N GLU A 9 17.48 -1.35 9.56
CA GLU A 9 16.99 -2.71 9.77
C GLU A 9 15.50 -2.80 9.40
N ARG A 10 14.69 -1.84 9.89
CA ARG A 10 13.27 -1.77 9.59
C ARG A 10 12.95 -1.51 8.11
N ILE A 11 13.76 -0.68 7.44
CA ILE A 11 13.63 -0.48 5.98
C ILE A 11 13.99 -1.77 5.23
N THR A 12 14.98 -2.51 5.71
CA THR A 12 15.44 -3.75 5.08
C THR A 12 14.39 -4.86 5.24
N GLU A 13 13.79 -5.00 6.42
CA GLU A 13 12.68 -5.92 6.68
C GLU A 13 11.45 -5.61 5.81
N GLU A 14 11.05 -4.34 5.71
CA GLU A 14 9.94 -3.91 4.83
C GLU A 14 10.26 -4.16 3.35
N PHE A 15 11.54 -4.03 2.95
CA PHE A 15 12.00 -4.32 1.60
C PHE A 15 12.05 -5.82 1.28
N GLU A 16 12.46 -6.64 2.25
CA GLU A 16 12.40 -8.10 2.15
C GLU A 16 10.96 -8.59 2.04
N TYR A 17 10.06 -8.06 2.86
CA TYR A 17 8.62 -8.31 2.75
C TYR A 17 8.05 -7.86 1.40
N PHE A 18 8.51 -6.74 0.86
CA PHE A 18 8.11 -6.28 -0.47
C PHE A 18 8.59 -7.23 -1.59
N ILE A 19 9.78 -7.81 -1.47
CA ILE A 19 10.34 -8.75 -2.45
C ILE A 19 9.78 -10.17 -2.27
N SER A 20 9.37 -10.56 -1.06
CA SER A 20 8.82 -11.89 -0.78
C SER A 20 7.46 -12.13 -1.44
N PHE A 21 6.81 -11.06 -1.94
CA PHE A 21 5.44 -11.06 -2.47
C PHE A 21 4.38 -11.52 -1.45
N GLU A 22 4.74 -11.71 -0.18
CA GLU A 22 3.81 -12.08 0.91
C GLU A 22 2.74 -10.99 1.07
N TRP A 23 3.11 -9.74 0.81
CA TRP A 23 2.19 -8.61 0.77
C TRP A 23 1.01 -8.81 -0.19
N ILE A 24 1.12 -9.60 -1.26
CA ILE A 24 -0.01 -9.89 -2.15
C ILE A 24 -1.02 -10.79 -1.46
N SER A 25 -0.56 -11.82 -0.74
CA SER A 25 -1.42 -12.75 0.01
C SER A 25 -2.08 -12.03 1.17
N ASP A 26 -1.30 -11.31 1.97
CA ASP A 26 -1.76 -10.56 3.13
C ASP A 26 -2.74 -9.44 2.74
N MET A 27 -2.53 -8.82 1.57
CA MET A 27 -3.49 -7.87 1.03
C MET A 27 -4.74 -8.53 0.49
N GLY A 28 -4.66 -9.70 -0.13
CA GLY A 28 -5.85 -10.46 -0.53
C GLY A 28 -6.75 -10.81 0.66
N GLU A 29 -6.16 -11.29 1.75
CA GLU A 29 -6.85 -11.58 3.00
C GLU A 29 -7.42 -10.31 3.65
N SER A 30 -6.63 -9.23 3.69
CA SER A 30 -7.08 -7.95 4.21
C SER A 30 -8.22 -7.35 3.39
N PHE A 31 -8.20 -7.52 2.06
CA PHE A 31 -9.29 -7.11 1.18
C PHE A 31 -10.56 -7.91 1.44
N MET A 32 -10.45 -9.24 1.58
CA MET A 32 -11.62 -10.06 1.93
C MET A 32 -12.19 -9.67 3.29
N SER A 33 -11.32 -9.46 4.29
CA SER A 33 -11.71 -8.96 5.62
C SER A 33 -12.40 -7.58 5.59
N LEU A 34 -11.95 -6.69 4.70
CA LEU A 34 -12.56 -5.37 4.47
C LEU A 34 -13.93 -5.47 3.80
N PHE A 35 -14.09 -6.36 2.83
CA PHE A 35 -15.36 -6.62 2.16
C PHE A 35 -16.38 -7.30 3.09
N GLU A 36 -15.92 -8.19 3.97
CA GLU A 36 -16.76 -8.84 4.98
C GLU A 36 -17.23 -7.87 6.07
N ASN A 37 -16.44 -6.86 6.41
CA ASN A 37 -16.74 -5.86 7.45
C ASN A 37 -16.96 -4.45 6.90
N LEU A 38 -17.57 -4.30 5.72
CA LEU A 38 -17.86 -2.98 5.12
C LEU A 38 -18.72 -2.07 6.01
N SER A 39 -19.46 -2.62 6.98
CA SER A 39 -20.24 -1.83 7.95
C SER A 39 -19.40 -1.13 9.02
N GLU A 40 -18.13 -1.53 9.21
CA GLU A 40 -17.20 -0.97 10.20
C GLU A 40 -16.01 -0.27 9.51
N LEU A 41 -16.30 0.57 8.52
CA LEU A 41 -15.27 1.42 7.91
C LEU A 41 -14.70 2.35 8.98
N SER A 42 -13.41 2.16 9.30
CA SER A 42 -12.66 3.04 10.18
C SER A 42 -12.46 4.38 9.47
N PRO A 43 -12.97 5.51 10.02
CA PRO A 43 -12.75 6.83 9.43
C PRO A 43 -11.26 7.18 9.34
N ILE A 44 -10.48 6.78 10.34
CA ILE A 44 -9.03 7.02 10.41
C ILE A 44 -8.30 6.14 9.38
N GLY A 45 -8.66 4.85 9.27
CA GLY A 45 -8.16 4.00 8.20
C GLY A 45 -8.44 4.61 6.82
N THR A 46 -9.67 5.07 6.60
CA THR A 46 -10.08 5.71 5.33
C THR A 46 -9.22 6.94 5.01
N ILE A 47 -8.97 7.82 5.98
CA ILE A 47 -8.12 9.00 5.80
C ILE A 47 -6.71 8.60 5.41
N TYR A 48 -6.10 7.63 6.10
CA TYR A 48 -4.76 7.15 5.76
C TYR A 48 -4.71 6.48 4.38
N GLY A 49 -5.74 5.70 4.02
CA GLY A 49 -5.88 5.14 2.67
C GLY A 49 -5.88 6.22 1.59
N ILE A 50 -6.65 7.30 1.80
CA ILE A 50 -6.69 8.45 0.87
C ILE A 50 -5.33 9.15 0.79
N ILE A 51 -4.67 9.38 1.93
CA ILE A 51 -3.33 10.01 1.97
C ILE A 51 -2.33 9.16 1.17
N MET A 52 -2.37 7.84 1.35
CA MET A 52 -1.44 6.92 0.68
C MET A 52 -1.67 6.85 -0.83
N VAL A 53 -2.93 6.86 -1.27
CA VAL A 53 -3.28 7.02 -2.70
C VAL A 53 -2.75 8.34 -3.24
N GLY A 54 -2.91 9.43 -2.49
CA GLY A 54 -2.38 10.75 -2.84
C GLY A 54 -0.85 10.74 -3.01
N LEU A 55 -0.12 10.09 -2.09
CA LEU A 55 1.33 9.92 -2.19
C LEU A 55 1.74 9.11 -3.41
N VAL A 56 1.08 7.98 -3.69
CA VAL A 56 1.34 7.18 -4.89
C VAL A 56 1.05 7.98 -6.16
N PHE A 57 0.01 8.80 -6.18
CA PHE A 57 -0.30 9.67 -7.33
C PHE A 57 0.78 10.74 -7.57
N LEU A 58 1.34 11.32 -6.50
CA LEU A 58 2.44 12.29 -6.58
C LEU A 58 3.74 11.62 -7.03
N LEU A 59 4.04 10.44 -6.49
CA LEU A 59 5.23 9.66 -6.82
C LEU A 59 5.08 8.80 -8.07
N ARG A 60 3.95 8.90 -8.79
CA ARG A 60 3.62 8.03 -9.93
C ARG A 60 4.70 8.00 -11.01
N LYS A 61 5.39 9.12 -11.24
CA LYS A 61 6.46 9.21 -12.24
C LYS A 61 7.67 8.35 -11.87
N PHE A 62 7.93 8.18 -10.58
CA PHE A 62 9.03 7.35 -10.07
C PHE A 62 8.59 5.89 -9.94
N ILE A 63 7.43 5.65 -9.33
CA ILE A 63 6.91 4.30 -9.04
C ILE A 63 6.55 3.56 -10.33
N PHE A 64 5.87 4.22 -11.26
CA PHE A 64 5.43 3.60 -12.50
C PHE A 64 6.41 3.78 -13.65
N ASN A 65 7.68 4.12 -13.40
CA ASN A 65 8.65 4.26 -14.50
C ASN A 65 8.76 2.95 -15.31
N PHE A 66 8.75 1.80 -14.61
CA PHE A 66 8.69 0.49 -15.24
C PHE A 66 7.35 0.22 -15.95
N VAL A 67 6.21 0.52 -15.30
CA VAL A 67 4.87 0.28 -15.89
C VAL A 67 4.63 1.17 -17.12
N ASN A 68 5.17 2.38 -17.13
CA ASN A 68 5.13 3.28 -18.27
C ASN A 68 5.86 2.70 -19.49
N SER A 69 6.93 1.91 -19.27
CA SER A 69 7.69 1.26 -20.35
C SER A 69 6.97 0.07 -20.99
N LEU A 70 5.96 -0.52 -20.30
CA LEU A 70 5.20 -1.69 -20.77
C LEU A 70 4.04 -1.32 -21.72
N GLY A 71 3.86 -0.04 -22.04
CA GLY A 71 2.82 0.45 -22.95
C GLY A 71 1.47 0.77 -22.28
N ILE A 72 0.58 1.39 -23.04
CA ILE A 72 -0.69 1.99 -22.56
C ILE A 72 -1.64 0.96 -21.94
N VAL A 73 -1.75 -0.24 -22.53
CA VAL A 73 -2.63 -1.30 -22.03
C VAL A 73 -2.21 -1.76 -20.63
N SER A 74 -0.89 -1.86 -20.41
CA SER A 74 -0.32 -2.23 -19.11
C SER A 74 -0.65 -1.16 -18.06
N GLN A 75 -0.54 0.13 -18.40
CA GLN A 75 -0.86 1.22 -17.47
C GLN A 75 -2.33 1.19 -17.03
N ILE A 76 -3.26 0.94 -17.94
CA ILE A 76 -4.71 0.89 -17.63
C ILE A 76 -5.03 -0.23 -16.64
N ILE A 77 -4.32 -1.36 -16.72
CA ILE A 77 -4.54 -2.51 -15.84
C ILE A 77 -3.85 -2.29 -14.48
N TRP A 78 -2.58 -1.88 -14.50
CA TRP A 78 -1.79 -1.82 -13.29
C TRP A 78 -2.08 -0.58 -12.45
N TYR A 79 -2.45 0.57 -13.04
CA TYR A 79 -2.68 1.79 -12.25
C TYR A 79 -3.82 1.63 -11.24
N PRO A 80 -5.03 1.16 -11.62
CA PRO A 80 -6.11 0.90 -10.67
C PRO A 80 -5.71 -0.10 -9.59
N VAL A 81 -4.99 -1.15 -9.96
CA VAL A 81 -4.51 -2.18 -9.04
C VAL A 81 -3.59 -1.56 -7.99
N PHE A 82 -2.58 -0.78 -8.40
CA PHE A 82 -1.67 -0.12 -7.48
C PHE A 82 -2.35 0.94 -6.60
N TYR A 83 -3.32 1.71 -7.12
CA TYR A 83 -4.06 2.66 -6.29
C TYR A 83 -4.96 1.96 -5.28
N THR A 84 -5.59 0.86 -5.67
CA THR A 84 -6.43 0.04 -4.78
C THR A 84 -5.57 -0.56 -3.67
N PHE A 85 -4.39 -1.06 -4.01
CA PHE A 85 -3.40 -1.53 -3.04
C PHE A 85 -2.88 -0.42 -2.13
N ALA A 86 -2.53 0.74 -2.66
CA ALA A 86 -2.10 1.89 -1.86
C ALA A 86 -3.16 2.31 -0.84
N PHE A 87 -4.44 2.29 -1.25
CA PHE A 87 -5.56 2.54 -0.34
C PHE A 87 -5.65 1.47 0.75
N GLY A 88 -5.57 0.19 0.39
CA GLY A 88 -5.62 -0.92 1.34
C GLY A 88 -4.50 -0.87 2.39
N ILE A 89 -3.26 -0.65 1.96
CA ILE A 89 -2.10 -0.50 2.85
C ILE A 89 -2.32 0.69 3.78
N GLY A 90 -2.65 1.87 3.22
CA GLY A 90 -2.91 3.06 4.02
C GLY A 90 -4.03 2.83 5.03
N TYR A 91 -5.10 2.16 4.62
CA TYR A 91 -6.22 1.83 5.50
C TYR A 91 -5.82 0.95 6.68
N ILE A 92 -5.07 -0.13 6.42
CA ILE A 92 -4.59 -1.04 7.47
C ILE A 92 -3.61 -0.32 8.41
N MET A 93 -2.69 0.48 7.86
CA MET A 93 -1.77 1.29 8.66
C MET A 93 -2.52 2.27 9.58
N GLY A 94 -3.50 3.00 9.05
CA GLY A 94 -4.32 3.92 9.83
C GLY A 94 -5.09 3.22 10.94
N ARG A 95 -5.60 2.01 10.67
CA ARG A 95 -6.24 1.17 11.69
C ARG A 95 -5.26 0.69 12.77
N LYS A 96 -4.06 0.21 12.40
CA LYS A 96 -3.05 -0.28 13.35
C LYS A 96 -2.49 0.81 14.26
N VAL A 97 -2.47 2.07 13.82
CA VAL A 97 -1.99 3.20 14.63
C VAL A 97 -2.99 3.57 15.73
N TRP A 98 -4.27 3.27 15.56
CA TRP A 98 -5.35 3.77 16.43
C TRP A 98 -6.12 2.68 17.19
N ASN A 99 -5.82 1.40 16.93
CA ASN A 99 -6.25 0.24 17.71
C ASN A 99 -5.10 -0.24 18.60
#